data_AF-A0A832SEK6-F1
#
_entry.id   AF-A0A832SEK6-F1
#
_cell.length_a   1.000
_cell.length_b   1.000
_cell.length_c   1.000
_cell.angle_alpha   90.00
_cell.angle_beta   90.00
_cell.angle_gamma   90.00
#
_symmetry.space_group_name_H-M   'P 1'
#
loop_
_entity.id
_entity.type
_entity.pdbx_description
1 polymer ?
#
loop_
_entity_poly.entity_id
_entity_poly.type
_entity_poly.pdbx_seq_one_letter_code
_entity_poly.pdbx_strand_id
1 'polypeptide(L)' 'LPDVGDIEKTLFPDYAKKEKISTVKFRNTKWHSIDSYKDIEECSLVIEKIIK' A
#
# COMPACT_ATOMS: atom_id res chain seq x y z
N LEU A 1 2.00 0.50 -19.91
CA LEU A 1 3.01 0.27 -18.85
C LEU A 1 4.13 1.26 -19.07
N PRO A 2 4.79 1.79 -18.04
CA PRO A 2 5.82 2.80 -18.25
C PRO A 2 7.02 2.17 -18.97
N ASP A 3 7.59 2.91 -19.94
CA ASP A 3 8.79 2.49 -20.68
C ASP A 3 10.02 2.35 -19.77
N VAL A 4 10.05 3.12 -18.68
CA VAL A 4 11.04 2.99 -17.60
C VAL A 4 10.35 2.29 -16.44
N GLY A 5 10.91 1.19 -15.94
CA GLY A 5 10.29 0.31 -14.93
C GLY A 5 9.95 0.93 -13.57
N ASP A 6 10.01 2.25 -13.41
CA ASP A 6 9.65 2.98 -12.20
C ASP A 6 8.24 3.58 -12.34
N ILE A 7 7.23 2.79 -11.96
CA ILE A 7 5.81 3.18 -11.98
C ILE A 7 5.55 4.36 -11.02
N GLU A 8 6.27 4.43 -9.90
CA GLU A 8 6.06 5.44 -8.86
C GLU A 8 6.53 6.82 -9.29
N LYS A 9 7.67 6.89 -9.99
CA LYS A 9 8.24 8.16 -10.44
C LYS A 9 7.74 8.60 -11.81
N THR A 10 7.27 7.68 -12.64
CA THR A 10 6.84 8.00 -14.01
C THR A 10 5.32 7.94 -14.17
N LEU A 11 4.72 6.79 -13.90
CA LEU A 11 3.32 6.51 -14.23
C LEU A 11 2.35 7.23 -13.29
N PHE A 12 2.58 7.17 -11.97
CA PHE A 12 1.66 7.79 -11.00
C PHE A 12 1.58 9.31 -11.11
N PRO A 13 2.69 10.08 -11.23
CA PRO A 13 2.59 11.53 -11.38
C PRO A 13 1.92 11.94 -12.69
N ASP A 14 2.18 11.21 -13.78
CA ASP A 14 1.55 11.47 -15.09
C ASP A 14 0.04 11.19 -15.07
N TYR A 15 -0.38 10.06 -14.48
CA TYR A 15 -1.79 9.71 -14.40
C TYR A 15 -2.55 10.61 -13.42
N ALA A 16 -1.90 11.07 -12.35
CA ALA A 16 -2.46 12.06 -11.44
C ALA A 16 -2.76 13.37 -12.17
N LYS A 17 -1.80 13.87 -12.97
CA LYS A 17 -1.97 15.08 -13.79
C LYS A 17 -3.08 14.93 -14.84
N LYS A 18 -3.30 13.71 -15.34
CA LYS A 18 -4.34 13.41 -16.33
C LYS A 18 -5.70 13.10 -15.70
N GLU A 19 -5.85 13.22 -14.38
CA GLU A 19 -7.06 12.85 -13.61
C GLU A 19 -7.53 11.41 -13.87
N LYS A 20 -6.61 10.53 -14.27
CA LYS A 20 -6.88 9.11 -14.58
C LYS A 20 -6.67 8.19 -13.38
N ILE A 21 -6.25 8.73 -12.24
CA ILE A 21 -6.11 7.96 -10.99
C ILE A 21 -7.42 7.98 -10.25
N SER A 22 -8.04 6.82 -10.14
CA SER A 22 -9.10 6.57 -9.16
C SER A 22 -8.47 5.99 -7.89
N THR A 23 -8.92 6.44 -6.72
CA THR A 23 -8.47 5.90 -5.43
C THR A 23 -9.66 5.35 -4.66
N VAL A 24 -9.45 4.22 -3.99
CA VAL A 24 -10.44 3.64 -3.07
C VAL A 24 -9.93 3.88 -1.65
N LYS A 25 -10.69 4.64 -0.86
CA LYS A 25 -10.38 4.84 0.56
C LYS A 25 -10.95 3.68 1.37
N PHE A 26 -10.07 2.87 1.93
CA PHE A 26 -10.44 1.85 2.90
C PHE A 26 -10.80 2.52 4.24
N ARG A 27 -12.00 2.24 4.76
CA ARG A 27 -12.46 2.72 6.08
C ARG A 27 -12.50 1.53 7.04
N ASN A 28 -12.10 1.76 8.29
CA ASN A 28 -12.05 0.74 9.35
C ASN A 28 -11.20 -0.49 8.99
N THR A 29 -10.14 -0.32 8.20
CA THR A 29 -9.22 -1.39 7.81
C THR A 29 -7.85 -1.14 8.43
N LYS A 30 -7.18 -2.22 8.86
CA LYS A 30 -5.75 -2.18 9.22
C LYS A 30 -4.95 -2.66 8.02
N TRP A 31 -4.01 -1.84 7.56
CA TRP A 31 -3.07 -2.18 6.50
C TRP A 31 -1.67 -2.18 7.08
N HIS A 32 -0.89 -3.20 6.74
CA HIS A 32 0.48 -3.36 7.21
C HIS A 32 1.36 -3.73 6.02
N SER A 33 2.46 -3.01 5.85
CA SER A 33 3.54 -3.39 4.96
C SER A 33 4.43 -4.40 5.69
N ILE A 34 4.82 -5.47 5.00
CA ILE A 34 5.78 -6.45 5.52
C ILE A 34 6.99 -6.44 4.60
N ASP A 35 8.06 -5.79 5.03
CA ASP A 35 9.33 -5.73 4.31
C ASP A 35 10.48 -6.38 5.07
N SER A 36 10.31 -6.69 6.37
CA SER A 36 11.26 -7.44 7.17
C SER A 36 10.61 -8.50 8.06
N TYR A 37 11.44 -9.37 8.64
CA TYR A 37 11.00 -10.34 9.64
C TYR A 37 10.42 -9.68 10.88
N LYS A 38 10.91 -8.49 11.24
CA LYS A 38 10.43 -7.77 12.43
C LYS A 38 8.97 -7.32 12.25
N ASP A 39 8.60 -6.92 11.03
CA ASP A 39 7.23 -6.49 10.72
C ASP A 39 6.23 -7.65 10.85
N ILE A 40 6.67 -8.88 10.58
CA ILE A 40 5.85 -10.09 10.77
C ILE A 40 5.51 -10.27 12.26
N GLU A 41 6.50 -10.12 13.14
CA GLU A 41 6.30 -10.25 14.59
C GLU A 41 5.35 -9.17 15.11
N GLU A 42 5.57 -7.92 14.72
CA GLU A 42 4.73 -6.79 15.12
C GLU A 42 3.29 -6.94 14.59
N CYS A 43 3.12 -7.38 13.34
CA CYS A 43 1.79 -7.60 12.76
C CYS A 43 1.07 -8.78 13.42
N SER A 44 1.78 -9.83 13.82
CA SER A 44 1.20 -10.97 14.53
C SER A 44 0.55 -10.54 15.85
N LEU A 45 1.22 -9.68 16.63
CA LEU A 45 0.66 -9.12 17.87
C LEU A 45 -0.59 -8.27 17.62
N VAL A 46 -0.64 -7.54 16.50
CA VAL A 46 -1.80 -6.74 16.13
C VAL A 46 -2.97 -7.63 15.74
N ILE A 47 -2.73 -8.72 15.02
CA ILE A 47 -3.74 -9.70 14.61
C ILE A 47 -4.32 -10.42 15.83
N GLU A 48 -3.50 -10.86 16.79
CA GLU A 48 -3.96 -11.51 18.02
C GLU A 48 -4.96 -10.64 18.81
N LYS A 49 -4.75 -9.32 18.82
CA LYS A 49 -5.64 -8.36 19.49
C LYS A 49 -6.96 -8.10 18.75
N ILE A 50 -7.06 -8.49 17.49
CA ILE A 50 -8.27 -8.33 16.66
C ILE A 50 -9.13 -9.59 16.70
N ILE A 51 -8.49 -10.76 16.80
CA ILE A 51 -9.16 -12.07 16.76
C ILE A 51 -9.72 -12.47 18.15
N LYS A 52 -9.14 -11.98 19.25
CA LYS A 52 -9.68 -12.13 20.62
C LYS A 52 -10.82 -11.15 20.89
#